data_AF-A0A0D8L4Z6-F1
#
_entry.id   AF-A0A0D8L4Z6-F1
#
_cell.length_a   1.000
_cell.length_b   1.000
_cell.length_c   1.000
_cell.angle_alpha   90.00
_cell.angle_beta   90.00
_cell.angle_gamma   90.00
#
_symmetry.space_group_name_H-M   'P 1'
#
loop_
_entity.id
_entity.type
_entity.pdbx_description
1 polymer ?
#
loop_
_entity_poly.entity_id
_entity_poly.type
_entity_poly.pdbx_seq_one_letter_code
_entity_poly.pdbx_strand_id
1 'polypeptide(L)' 'MQRSAYFGLIFILGLLSMLMPLAIDMYLPSMPTIARDFGVTEGDVQMTLNSYLIGFAAGQLVYGPMADALGRKPVILG' A
#
# COMPACT_ATOMS: atom_id res chain seq x y z
N MET A 1 7.95 -18.73 -25.28
CA MET A 1 6.96 -18.87 -24.18
C MET A 1 7.30 -18.06 -22.93
N GLN A 2 8.55 -18.04 -22.42
CA GLN A 2 8.90 -17.30 -21.19
C GLN A 2 8.68 -15.78 -21.25
N ARG A 3 8.89 -15.12 -22.40
CA ARG A 3 8.72 -13.66 -22.56
C ARG A 3 7.28 -13.15 -22.33
N SER A 4 6.27 -13.99 -22.59
CA SER A 4 4.86 -13.67 -22.35
C SER A 4 4.50 -13.76 -20.86
N ALA A 5 5.08 -14.71 -20.12
CA ALA A 5 4.88 -14.84 -18.68
C ALA A 5 5.46 -13.65 -17.89
N TYR A 6 6.62 -13.12 -18.30
CA TYR A 6 7.18 -11.92 -17.68
C TYR A 6 6.31 -10.68 -17.89
N PHE A 7 5.62 -10.57 -19.03
CA PHE A 7 4.72 -9.45 -19.28
C PHE A 7 3.51 -9.46 -18.32
N GLY A 8 2.91 -10.63 -18.12
CA GLY A 8 1.84 -10.80 -17.13
C GLY A 8 2.30 -10.51 -15.70
N LEU A 9 3.51 -10.97 -15.33
CA LEU A 9 4.08 -10.70 -14.02
C LEU A 9 4.33 -9.20 -13.80
N ILE A 10 4.91 -8.51 -14.78
CA ILE A 10 5.14 -7.05 -14.70
C ILE A 10 3.81 -6.31 -14.52
N PHE A 11 2.76 -6.73 -15.24
CA PHE A 11 1.45 -6.12 -15.12
C PHE A 11 0.84 -6.32 -13.73
N ILE A 12 0.91 -7.54 -13.18
CA ILE A 12 0.45 -7.84 -11.81
C ILE A 12 1.24 -7.03 -10.78
N LEU A 13 2.56 -7.01 -10.88
CA LEU A 13 3.41 -6.23 -9.96
C LEU A 13 3.15 -4.73 -10.08
N GLY A 14 2.89 -4.23 -11.29
CA GLY A 14 2.48 -2.85 -11.53
C GLY A 14 1.16 -2.50 -10.85
N LEU A 15 0.13 -3.34 -11.04
CA LEU A 15 -1.17 -3.17 -10.37
C LEU A 15 -1.05 -3.20 -8.85
N LEU A 16 -0.30 -4.14 -8.30
CA LEU A 16 -0.04 -4.23 -6.86
C LEU A 16 0.68 -2.98 -6.33
N SER A 17 1.65 -2.46 -7.08
CA SER A 17 2.40 -1.26 -6.70
C SER A 17 1.53 0.01 -6.75
N MET A 18 0.52 0.04 -7.62
CA MET A 18 -0.40 1.18 -7.76
C MET A 18 -1.46 1.26 -6.66
N LEU A 19 -1.75 0.17 -5.94
CA LEU A 19 -2.78 0.14 -4.90
C LEU A 19 -2.57 1.23 -3.83
N MET A 20 -1.32 1.47 -3.46
CA MET A 20 -0.99 2.41 -2.39
C MET A 20 -1.15 3.88 -2.80
N PRO A 21 -0.56 4.37 -3.91
CA PRO A 21 -0.85 5.73 -4.39
C PRO A 21 -2.33 5.93 -4.71
N LEU A 22 -3.00 4.93 -5.30
CA LEU A 22 -4.42 5.02 -5.62
C LEU A 22 -5.30 5.16 -4.37
N ALA A 23 -4.97 4.44 -3.29
CA ALA A 23 -5.67 4.59 -2.01
C ALA A 23 -5.51 6.02 -1.46
N ILE A 24 -4.30 6.58 -1.47
CA ILE A 24 -4.03 7.92 -0.96
C ILE A 24 -4.74 8.99 -1.80
N ASP A 25 -4.63 8.90 -3.13
CA ASP A 25 -5.21 9.86 -4.07
C ASP A 25 -6.75 9.87 -4.03
N MET A 26 -7.38 8.73 -3.75
CA MET A 26 -8.83 8.66 -3.50
C MET A 26 -9.21 9.13 -2.09
N TYR A 27 -8.32 8.95 -1.10
CA TYR A 27 -8.59 9.25 0.30
C TYR A 27 -8.60 10.75 0.60
N LEU A 28 -7.60 11.50 0.12
CA LEU A 28 -7.51 12.95 0.36
C LEU A 28 -8.78 13.72 -0.04
N PRO A 29 -9.33 13.58 -1.27
CA PRO A 29 -10.53 14.31 -1.67
C PRO A 29 -11.81 13.80 -0.99
N SER A 30 -11.82 12.56 -0.47
CA SER A 30 -12.97 12.00 0.24
C SER A 30 -13.00 12.35 1.73
N MET A 31 -11.89 12.82 2.31
CA MET A 31 -11.81 13.21 3.72
C MET A 31 -12.93 14.14 4.19
N PRO A 32 -13.28 15.24 3.49
CA PRO A 32 -14.34 16.14 3.96
C PRO A 32 -15.71 15.46 3.98
N THR A 33 -15.94 14.49 3.11
CA THR A 33 -17.18 13.71 3.06
C THR A 33 -17.24 12.72 4.23
N ILE A 34 -16.15 11.99 4.46
CA ILE A 34 -16.02 11.07 5.61
C ILE A 34 -16.21 11.84 6.92
N ALA A 35 -15.56 13.00 7.08
CA ALA A 35 -15.68 13.82 8.28
C ALA A 35 -17.14 14.23 8.55
N ARG A 36 -17.88 14.63 7.51
CA ARG A 36 -19.32 14.97 7.61
C ARG A 36 -20.18 13.78 7.99
N ASP A 37 -19.98 12.64 7.35
CA ASP A 37 -20.79 11.44 7.57
C ASP A 37 -20.61 10.88 9.00
N PHE A 38 -19.41 11.00 9.55
CA PHE A 38 -19.09 10.58 10.92
C PHE A 38 -19.23 11.68 11.98
N GLY A 39 -19.52 12.92 11.57
CA GLY A 39 -19.63 14.07 12.49
C GLY A 39 -18.33 14.41 13.23
N VAL A 40 -17.18 14.09 12.63
CA VAL A 40 -15.82 14.31 13.19
C VAL A 40 -15.08 15.40 12.43
N THR A 41 -13.91 15.81 12.92
CA THR A 41 -13.06 16.76 12.19
C THR A 41 -12.28 16.07 11.09
N GLU A 42 -11.85 16.82 10.06
CA GLU A 42 -10.94 16.29 9.03
C GLU A 42 -9.62 15.79 9.63
N GLY A 43 -9.17 16.38 10.74
CA GLY A 43 -7.98 15.94 11.48
C GLY A 43 -8.13 14.52 12.04
N ASP A 44 -9.32 14.18 12.56
CA ASP A 44 -9.61 12.83 13.08
C ASP A 44 -9.57 11.80 11.95
N VAL A 45 -10.10 12.14 10.77
CA VAL A 45 -10.02 11.32 9.57
C VAL A 45 -8.57 11.17 9.08
N GLN A 46 -7.74 12.20 9.24
CA GLN A 46 -6.32 12.14 8.88
C GLN A 46 -5.48 11.27 9.83
N MET A 47 -5.89 11.13 11.10
CA MET A 47 -5.21 10.22 12.02
C MET A 47 -5.26 8.75 11.58
N THR A 48 -6.30 8.33 10.85
CA THR A 48 -6.38 6.95 10.34
C THR A 48 -5.33 6.71 9.23
N LEU A 49 -5.11 7.69 8.35
CA LEU A 49 -4.06 7.64 7.33
C LEU A 49 -2.67 7.61 7.97
N ASN A 50 -2.44 8.44 8.99
CA ASN A 50 -1.19 8.41 9.74
C ASN A 50 -0.96 7.06 10.41
N SER A 51 -2.00 6.47 11.02
CA SER A 51 -1.94 5.15 11.64
C SER A 51 -1.62 4.06 10.61
N TYR A 52 -2.23 4.12 9.44
CA TYR A 52 -1.92 3.24 8.30
C TYR A 52 -0.45 3.37 7.87
N LEU A 53 0.04 4.60 7.70
CA LEU A 53 1.43 4.86 7.29
C LEU A 53 2.45 4.37 8.33
N ILE A 54 2.17 4.57 9.62
CA ILE A 54 3.02 4.06 10.71
C ILE A 54 3.08 2.53 10.67
N GLY A 55 1.92 1.87 10.56
CA GLY A 55 1.86 0.41 10.46
C GLY A 55 2.59 -0.11 9.22
N PHE A 56 2.43 0.56 8.08
CA PHE A 56 3.14 0.24 6.85
C PHE A 56 4.66 0.42 6.99
N ALA A 57 5.11 1.55 7.54
CA ALA A 57 6.53 1.81 7.78
C ALA A 57 7.14 0.76 8.71
N ALA A 58 6.45 0.41 9.80
CA ALA A 58 6.88 -0.66 10.70
C ALA A 58 6.97 -2.01 9.97
N GLY A 59 6.00 -2.32 9.11
CA GLY A 59 6.04 -3.52 8.26
C GLY A 59 7.24 -3.51 7.29
N GLN A 60 7.54 -2.37 6.65
CA GLN A 60 8.70 -2.23 5.75
C GLN A 60 10.03 -2.46 6.47
N LEU A 61 10.16 -2.05 7.73
CA LEU A 61 11.37 -2.29 8.52
C LEU A 61 11.67 -3.78 8.74
N VAL A 62 10.64 -4.63 8.72
CA VAL A 62 10.82 -6.09 8.84
C VAL A 62 10.90 -6.72 7.46
N TYR A 63 9.93 -6.43 6.60
CA TYR A 63 9.77 -7.08 5.31
C TYR A 63 10.88 -6.73 4.32
N GLY A 64 11.40 -5.49 4.36
CA GLY A 64 12.52 -5.06 3.52
C GLY A 64 13.79 -5.86 3.77
N PRO A 65 14.36 -5.82 5.01
CA PRO A 65 15.55 -6.59 5.35
C PRO A 65 15.36 -8.10 5.17
N MET A 66 14.17 -8.64 5.47
CA MET A 66 13.88 -10.06 5.21
C MET A 66 13.93 -10.39 3.72
N ALA A 67 13.33 -9.57 2.86
CA ALA A 67 13.35 -9.75 1.40
C ALA A 67 14.76 -9.65 0.82
N ASP A 68 15.62 -8.80 1.40
CA ASP A 68 17.01 -8.65 0.98
C ASP A 68 17.90 -9.81 1.48
N ALA A 69 17.65 -10.33 2.69
CA ALA A 69 18.43 -11.42 3.28
C ALA A 69 18.06 -12.82 2.76
N LEU A 70 16.77 -13.11 2.59
CA LEU A 70 16.25 -14.43 2.18
C LEU A 70 16.00 -14.52 0.68
N GLY A 71 16.01 -13.39 -0.03
CA GLY A 71 15.65 -13.27 -1.43
C GLY A 71 14.17 -12.96 -1.64
N ARG A 72 13.87 -12.12 -2.64
CA ARG A 72 12.51 -11.59 -2.88
C ARG A 72 11.46 -12.67 -3.20
N LYS A 73 11.83 -13.73 -3.92
CA LYS A 73 10.89 -14.81 -4.29
C LYS A 73 10.34 -15.57 -3.08
N PRO A 74 11.15 -16.18 -2.19
CA PRO A 74 10.64 -16.91 -1.03
C PRO A 74 9.94 -16.00 -0.01
N VAL A 75 10.23 -14.71 0.04
CA VAL A 75 9.52 -13.78 0.93
C VAL A 75 8.15 -13.38 0.37
N ILE A 76 8.03 -13.16 -0.94
CA ILE A 76 6.75 -12.82 -1.59
C ILE A 76 5.85 -14.05 -1.79
N LEU A 77 6.44 -15.21 -2.07
CA LEU A 77 5.74 -16.44 -2.47
C LEU A 77 5.80 -17.55 -1.41
N GLY A 78 6.30 -17.25 -0.20
CA GLY A 78 6.58 -18.19 0.88
C GLY A 78 5.64 -19.38 0.96
#